data_AF-A0AAD8SER3-F1
#
_entry.id   AF-A0AAD8SER3-F1
#
_cell.length_a   1.000
_cell.length_b   1.000
_cell.length_c   1.000
_cell.angle_alpha   90.00
_cell.angle_beta   90.00
_cell.angle_gamma   90.00
#
_symmetry.space_group_name_H-M   'P 1'
#
loop_
_entity.id
_entity.type
_entity.pdbx_description
1 polymer ?
#
loop_
_entity_poly.entity_id
_entity_poly.type
_entity_poly.pdbx_seq_one_letter_code
_entity_poly.pdbx_strand_id
1 'polypeptide(L)'
;MAMVTTDASATADAAIADATTKQPDAADKEYSSYNGASTAGGGPHRARGGGGGGVVDSVVARWRREDMLDKSPLALHAAAAAFAFVALVLLASNQHGDWMQFDRYQEYRYLLAIAALAFVYSLAQALRHARRMRGGADPASTPSWRIFDFVADQVVAYLLMSALSAATPITNRMRTAVVNNFTDATAAAISMAFLAFVALALAATLSGYKLSKQTYM
;
A
#
# COMPACT_ATOMS: atom_id res chain seq x y z
N MET A 1 -57.23 53.25 -21.09
CA MET A 1 -56.68 51.94 -21.54
C MET A 1 -57.89 51.07 -21.88
N ALA A 2 -58.43 50.99 -23.11
CA ALA A 2 -57.86 50.49 -24.38
C ALA A 2 -57.26 49.08 -24.18
N MET A 3 -57.54 48.00 -24.93
CA MET A 3 -58.26 47.69 -26.19
C MET A 3 -58.09 46.15 -26.31
N VAL A 4 -59.14 45.32 -26.37
CA VAL A 4 -59.69 44.61 -27.56
C VAL A 4 -58.70 43.73 -28.37
N THR A 5 -59.21 42.54 -28.77
CA THR A 5 -58.78 41.56 -29.82
C THR A 5 -57.55 40.68 -29.54
N THR A 6 -57.65 39.34 -29.36
CA THR A 6 -58.02 38.17 -30.23
C THR A 6 -56.88 37.56 -31.04
N ASP A 7 -56.94 36.22 -31.16
CA ASP A 7 -56.32 35.29 -32.12
C ASP A 7 -54.82 34.97 -31.96
N ALA A 8 -54.26 33.86 -32.46
CA ALA A 8 -54.69 32.48 -32.76
C ALA A 8 -53.44 31.76 -33.32
N SER A 9 -53.34 30.46 -33.10
CA SER A 9 -52.73 29.41 -33.94
C SER A 9 -51.51 29.70 -34.87
N ALA A 10 -50.46 28.89 -34.63
CA ALA A 10 -49.87 27.90 -35.54
C ALA A 10 -48.96 28.28 -36.72
N THR A 11 -48.11 27.29 -37.03
CA THR A 11 -47.28 27.05 -38.24
C THR A 11 -46.00 27.89 -38.35
N ALA A 12 -44.90 27.49 -39.00
CA ALA A 12 -44.25 26.25 -39.45
C ALA A 12 -43.07 26.75 -40.33
N ASP A 13 -42.11 25.87 -40.64
CA ASP A 13 -41.11 26.03 -41.72
C ASP A 13 -40.02 27.10 -41.54
N ALA A 14 -38.86 27.08 -42.18
CA ALA A 14 -37.98 26.09 -42.82
C ALA A 14 -36.81 26.93 -43.39
N ALA A 15 -35.57 26.44 -43.33
CA ALA A 15 -34.39 26.79 -44.16
C ALA A 15 -33.14 26.35 -43.35
N ILE A 16 -32.21 25.49 -43.76
CA ILE A 16 -31.56 25.14 -45.05
C ILE A 16 -30.89 26.32 -45.76
N ALA A 17 -29.57 26.41 -45.61
CA ALA A 17 -28.54 26.79 -46.60
C ALA A 17 -27.16 26.59 -45.92
N ASP A 18 -26.41 25.53 -46.19
CA ASP A 18 -25.45 25.35 -47.29
C ASP A 18 -24.40 26.46 -47.42
N ALA A 19 -23.13 26.10 -47.21
CA ALA A 19 -21.98 26.56 -48.00
C ALA A 19 -20.70 25.82 -47.56
N THR A 20 -20.32 24.86 -48.39
CA THR A 20 -19.00 24.23 -48.50
C THR A 20 -17.89 25.29 -48.71
N THR A 21 -16.69 25.09 -48.12
CA THR A 21 -15.39 24.89 -48.80
C THR A 21 -14.19 25.22 -47.89
N LYS A 22 -13.20 24.31 -47.91
CA LYS A 22 -11.73 24.52 -47.92
C LYS A 22 -10.91 24.02 -46.72
N GLN A 23 -10.36 22.82 -46.93
CA GLN A 23 -9.16 22.27 -46.31
C GLN A 23 -7.93 23.15 -46.56
N PRO A 24 -7.04 23.29 -45.57
CA PRO A 24 -5.62 23.41 -45.83
C PRO A 24 -4.82 22.31 -45.09
N ASP A 25 -3.75 21.93 -45.76
CA ASP A 25 -2.88 20.79 -45.48
C ASP A 25 -1.82 21.10 -44.41
N ALA A 26 -1.26 20.02 -43.85
CA ALA A 26 0.08 19.85 -43.28
C ALA A 26 0.57 20.79 -42.16
N ALA A 27 0.71 20.22 -40.95
CA ALA A 27 1.80 20.56 -40.03
C ALA A 27 2.00 19.43 -39.01
N ASP A 28 2.89 18.51 -39.35
CA ASP A 28 3.47 17.54 -38.42
C ASP A 28 4.13 18.29 -37.25
N LYS A 29 3.68 18.02 -36.03
CA LYS A 29 4.32 18.55 -34.81
C LYS A 29 5.49 17.64 -34.45
N GLU A 30 6.63 17.99 -35.02
CA GLU A 30 7.96 17.45 -34.75
C GLU A 30 8.32 17.59 -33.25
N TYR A 31 8.42 16.47 -32.55
CA TYR A 31 8.97 16.40 -31.19
C TYR A 31 10.50 16.61 -31.28
N SER A 32 10.94 17.81 -30.93
CA SER A 32 12.37 18.15 -30.85
C SER A 32 13.03 17.43 -29.67
N SER A 33 13.84 16.41 -29.97
CA SER A 33 14.79 15.81 -29.03
C SER A 33 16.08 16.62 -29.05
N TYR A 34 16.34 17.36 -27.97
CA TYR A 34 17.60 18.06 -27.74
C TYR A 34 18.75 17.06 -27.59
N ASN A 35 19.48 16.77 -28.68
CA ASN A 35 20.75 16.07 -28.63
C ASN A 35 21.89 17.08 -28.52
N GLY A 36 22.40 17.26 -27.30
CA GLY A 36 23.64 18.00 -27.05
C GLY A 36 24.85 17.21 -27.55
N ALA A 37 25.29 17.49 -28.77
CA ALA A 37 26.58 17.04 -29.28
C ALA A 37 27.63 18.14 -29.03
N SER A 38 28.40 17.99 -27.95
CA SER A 38 29.65 18.74 -27.74
C SER A 38 30.78 17.99 -28.42
N THR A 39 31.41 18.65 -29.39
CA THR A 39 32.56 18.18 -30.17
C THR A 39 33.85 18.19 -29.36
N ALA A 40 34.55 17.05 -29.26
CA ALA A 40 36.02 16.99 -29.13
C ALA A 40 36.59 15.58 -29.38
N GLY A 41 37.44 15.44 -30.41
CA GLY A 41 38.69 14.66 -30.30
C GLY A 41 38.71 13.16 -30.63
N GLY A 42 38.75 12.84 -31.94
CA GLY A 42 39.55 11.81 -32.62
C GLY A 42 40.00 10.48 -31.96
N GLY A 43 39.57 9.37 -32.57
CA GLY A 43 40.25 8.06 -32.56
C GLY A 43 39.44 6.95 -33.26
N PRO A 44 39.96 6.18 -34.24
CA PRO A 44 39.20 5.12 -34.92
C PRO A 44 39.46 3.72 -34.33
N HIS A 45 38.47 2.83 -34.54
CA HIS A 45 38.44 1.37 -34.32
C HIS A 45 37.85 0.85 -33.00
N ARG A 46 36.54 0.55 -32.97
CA ARG A 46 35.97 -0.77 -33.36
C ARG A 46 34.45 -0.77 -33.13
N ALA A 47 33.74 -1.37 -34.08
CA ALA A 47 32.30 -1.60 -34.06
C ALA A 47 31.84 -2.43 -32.85
N ARG A 48 30.66 -2.11 -32.31
CA ARG A 48 29.46 -2.97 -32.30
C ARG A 48 28.37 -2.27 -31.49
N GLY A 49 27.17 -2.14 -32.07
CA GLY A 49 26.04 -1.43 -31.50
C GLY A 49 25.50 -1.98 -30.18
N GLY A 50 24.69 -1.16 -29.52
CA GLY A 50 23.94 -1.55 -28.33
C GLY A 50 23.44 -0.40 -27.46
N GLY A 51 23.28 0.82 -27.98
CA GLY A 51 22.92 2.00 -27.17
C GLY A 51 21.44 2.09 -26.74
N GLY A 52 20.57 1.21 -27.23
CA GLY A 52 19.15 1.20 -26.85
C GLY A 52 18.81 0.31 -25.66
N GLY A 53 19.58 -0.77 -25.46
CA GLY A 53 19.30 -1.81 -24.45
C GLY A 53 19.39 -1.31 -23.01
N GLY A 54 20.42 -0.53 -22.68
CA GLY A 54 20.61 -0.01 -21.32
C GLY A 54 19.55 1.01 -20.87
N VAL A 55 19.03 1.82 -21.80
CA VAL A 55 17.97 2.79 -21.49
C VAL A 55 16.64 2.08 -21.31
N VAL A 56 16.29 1.12 -22.18
CA VAL A 56 15.05 0.34 -21.99
C VAL A 56 15.14 -0.55 -20.75
N ASP A 57 16.29 -1.14 -20.44
CA ASP A 57 16.48 -1.95 -19.22
C ASP A 57 16.40 -1.09 -17.96
N SER A 58 16.94 0.13 -17.97
CA SER A 58 16.82 1.05 -16.83
C SER A 58 15.40 1.56 -16.63
N VAL A 59 14.65 1.81 -17.72
CA VAL A 59 13.23 2.16 -17.68
C VAL A 59 12.40 0.97 -17.18
N VAL A 60 12.61 -0.24 -17.70
CA VAL A 60 11.92 -1.46 -17.26
C VAL A 60 12.23 -1.79 -15.79
N ALA A 61 13.49 -1.66 -15.38
CA ALA A 61 13.88 -1.85 -13.98
C ALA A 61 13.25 -0.80 -13.06
N ARG A 62 13.13 0.44 -13.51
CA ARG A 62 12.42 1.51 -12.81
C ARG A 62 10.93 1.23 -12.70
N TRP A 63 10.28 0.85 -13.79
CA TRP A 63 8.86 0.45 -13.81
C TRP A 63 8.60 -0.74 -12.89
N ARG A 64 9.46 -1.76 -12.90
CA ARG A 64 9.35 -2.91 -12.00
C ARG A 64 9.52 -2.52 -10.53
N ARG A 65 10.43 -1.59 -10.23
CA ARG A 65 10.59 -1.04 -8.87
C ARG A 65 9.38 -0.21 -8.45
N GLU A 66 8.84 0.62 -9.34
CA GLU A 66 7.64 1.42 -9.08
C GLU A 66 6.41 0.52 -8.84
N ASP A 67 6.23 -0.52 -9.65
CA ASP A 67 5.14 -1.49 -9.51
C ASP A 67 5.29 -2.34 -8.23
N MET A 68 6.53 -2.69 -7.84
CA MET A 68 6.82 -3.31 -6.53
C MET A 68 6.55 -2.35 -5.36
N LEU A 69 6.83 -1.06 -5.50
CA LEU A 69 6.54 -0.05 -4.48
C LEU A 69 5.04 0.20 -4.33
N ASP A 70 4.25 0.03 -5.39
CA ASP A 70 2.80 0.16 -5.33
C ASP A 70 2.11 -1.07 -4.74
N LYS A 71 2.71 -2.25 -4.95
CA LYS A 71 2.24 -3.51 -4.35
C LYS A 71 2.83 -3.78 -2.96
N SER A 72 3.90 -3.09 -2.56
CA SER A 72 4.58 -3.30 -1.27
C SER A 72 3.68 -3.11 -0.05
N PRO A 73 2.83 -2.07 0.08
CA PRO A 73 1.96 -1.96 1.26
C PRO A 73 0.97 -3.12 1.33
N LEU A 74 0.44 -3.61 0.21
CA LEU A 74 -0.43 -4.78 0.20
C LEU A 74 0.32 -6.02 0.69
N ALA A 75 1.52 -6.27 0.17
CA ALA A 75 2.32 -7.44 0.53
C ALA A 75 2.72 -7.42 2.02
N LEU A 76 3.10 -6.25 2.54
CA LEU A 76 3.48 -6.10 3.95
C LEU A 76 2.30 -6.28 4.90
N HIS A 77 1.12 -5.72 4.58
CA HIS A 77 -0.08 -5.94 5.37
C HIS A 77 -0.57 -7.39 5.30
N ALA A 78 -0.45 -8.05 4.15
CA ALA A 78 -0.76 -9.47 4.03
C ALA A 78 0.21 -10.33 4.87
N ALA A 79 1.51 -10.04 4.85
CA ALA A 79 2.50 -10.73 5.66
C ALA A 79 2.28 -10.48 7.17
N ALA A 80 2.03 -9.23 7.57
CA ALA A 80 1.69 -8.88 8.93
C ALA A 80 0.44 -9.61 9.42
N ALA A 81 -0.62 -9.68 8.60
CA ALA A 81 -1.82 -10.43 8.91
C ALA A 81 -1.52 -11.93 9.09
N ALA A 82 -0.71 -12.53 8.21
CA ALA A 82 -0.33 -13.94 8.33
C ALA A 82 0.42 -14.23 9.64
N PHE A 83 1.46 -13.43 9.96
CA PHE A 83 2.22 -13.60 11.20
C PHE A 83 1.38 -13.36 12.45
N ALA A 84 0.57 -12.28 12.46
CA ALA A 84 -0.33 -11.97 13.56
C ALA A 84 -1.40 -13.05 13.75
N PHE A 85 -1.90 -13.65 12.67
CA PHE A 85 -2.84 -14.78 12.72
C PHE A 85 -2.20 -16.01 13.35
N VAL A 86 -0.97 -16.37 12.95
CA VAL A 86 -0.25 -17.51 13.57
C VAL A 86 -0.02 -17.25 15.06
N ALA A 87 0.40 -16.04 15.44
CA ALA A 87 0.57 -15.66 16.85
C ALA A 87 -0.76 -15.77 17.62
N LEU A 88 -1.85 -15.25 17.06
CA LEU A 88 -3.19 -15.33 17.62
C LEU A 88 -3.61 -16.78 17.86
N VAL A 89 -3.49 -17.64 16.85
CA VAL A 89 -3.89 -19.05 16.93
C VAL A 89 -3.04 -19.80 17.96
N LEU A 90 -1.73 -19.57 18.01
CA LEU A 90 -0.86 -20.20 19.00
C LEU A 90 -1.22 -19.78 20.43
N LEU A 91 -1.51 -18.49 20.66
CA LEU A 91 -1.93 -17.99 21.98
C LEU A 91 -3.34 -18.50 22.36
N ALA A 92 -4.28 -18.49 21.42
CA ALA A 92 -5.66 -18.93 21.65
C ALA A 92 -5.77 -20.46 21.81
N SER A 93 -4.98 -21.24 21.07
CA SER A 93 -5.03 -22.71 21.13
C SER A 93 -4.41 -23.28 22.41
N ASN A 94 -3.55 -22.53 23.08
CA ASN A 94 -2.92 -22.92 24.34
C ASN A 94 -3.80 -22.64 25.57
N GLN A 95 -5.13 -22.70 25.41
CA GLN A 95 -6.10 -22.52 26.49
C GLN A 95 -6.37 -23.79 27.33
N HIS A 96 -5.52 -24.82 27.28
CA HIS A 96 -5.85 -26.12 27.88
C HIS A 96 -5.12 -26.42 29.20
N GLY A 97 -5.87 -26.38 30.32
CA GLY A 97 -5.66 -27.14 31.57
C GLY A 97 -4.52 -26.71 32.53
N ASP A 98 -4.85 -26.58 33.82
CA ASP A 98 -3.95 -26.28 34.97
C ASP A 98 -3.30 -24.87 35.03
N TRP A 99 -2.25 -24.70 35.84
CA TRP A 99 -1.52 -23.44 36.11
C TRP A 99 -0.88 -22.79 34.86
N MET A 100 -0.94 -23.46 33.71
CA MET A 100 -0.36 -23.07 32.41
C MET A 100 -1.42 -22.55 31.45
N GLN A 101 -2.29 -21.66 31.95
CA GLN A 101 -3.30 -20.99 31.14
C GLN A 101 -2.84 -19.59 30.75
N PHE A 102 -2.95 -19.28 29.47
CA PHE A 102 -2.64 -17.93 28.97
C PHE A 102 -3.53 -16.85 29.57
N ASP A 103 -4.81 -17.15 29.79
CA ASP A 103 -5.75 -16.20 30.41
C ASP A 103 -5.48 -15.89 31.89
N ARG A 104 -4.55 -16.64 32.52
CA ARG A 104 -4.20 -16.41 33.92
C ARG A 104 -3.20 -15.27 34.10
N TYR A 105 -2.42 -14.94 33.07
CA TYR A 105 -1.40 -13.90 33.10
C TYR A 105 -1.86 -12.70 32.28
N GLN A 106 -1.84 -11.51 32.89
CA GLN A 106 -2.34 -10.29 32.25
C GLN A 106 -1.52 -9.91 31.01
N GLU A 107 -0.23 -10.24 31.02
CA GLU A 107 0.73 -9.92 29.98
C GLU A 107 0.48 -10.75 28.71
N TYR A 108 0.06 -12.00 28.88
CA TYR A 108 -0.31 -12.84 27.74
C TYR A 108 -1.70 -12.51 27.20
N ARG A 109 -2.63 -12.11 28.06
CA ARG A 109 -3.92 -11.57 27.60
C ARG A 109 -3.76 -10.28 26.83
N TYR A 110 -2.85 -9.41 27.29
CA TYR A 110 -2.49 -8.20 26.57
C TYR A 110 -1.88 -8.55 25.20
N LEU A 111 -0.91 -9.48 25.15
CA LEU A 111 -0.33 -9.93 23.88
C LEU A 111 -1.37 -10.56 22.94
N LEU A 112 -2.27 -11.40 23.44
CA LEU A 112 -3.36 -12.00 22.66
C LEU A 112 -4.28 -10.91 22.08
N ALA A 113 -4.69 -9.94 22.90
CA ALA A 113 -5.55 -8.84 22.48
C ALA A 113 -4.90 -7.97 21.41
N ILE A 114 -3.62 -7.62 21.60
CA ILE A 114 -2.87 -6.83 20.61
C ILE A 114 -2.59 -7.63 19.33
N ALA A 115 -2.31 -8.94 19.41
CA ALA A 115 -2.17 -9.79 18.24
C ALA A 115 -3.49 -9.89 17.44
N ALA A 116 -4.63 -9.98 18.13
CA ALA A 116 -5.95 -9.95 17.49
C ALA A 116 -6.21 -8.62 16.78
N LEU A 117 -5.93 -7.50 17.46
CA LEU A 117 -6.03 -6.16 16.89
C LEU A 117 -5.17 -6.03 15.63
N ALA A 118 -3.90 -6.46 15.71
CA ALA A 118 -2.96 -6.41 14.59
C ALA A 118 -3.44 -7.27 13.41
N PHE A 119 -3.94 -8.48 13.67
CA PHE A 119 -4.49 -9.35 12.63
C PHE A 119 -5.68 -8.69 11.91
N VAL A 120 -6.69 -8.24 12.67
CA VAL A 120 -7.89 -7.63 12.10
C VAL A 120 -7.54 -6.37 11.31
N TYR A 121 -6.64 -5.54 11.86
CA TYR A 121 -6.15 -4.32 11.23
C TYR A 121 -5.46 -4.61 9.89
N SER A 122 -4.42 -5.44 9.92
CA SER A 122 -3.62 -5.76 8.73
C SER A 122 -4.45 -6.50 7.67
N LEU A 123 -5.36 -7.39 8.08
CA LEU A 123 -6.28 -8.06 7.16
C LEU A 123 -7.24 -7.05 6.50
N ALA A 124 -7.81 -6.12 7.28
CA ALA A 124 -8.71 -5.10 6.75
C ALA A 124 -7.99 -4.18 5.74
N GLN A 125 -6.74 -3.79 6.01
CA GLN A 125 -5.92 -3.04 5.06
C GLN A 125 -5.60 -3.85 3.80
N ALA A 126 -5.15 -5.10 3.95
CA ALA A 126 -4.84 -5.96 2.80
C ALA A 126 -6.07 -6.15 1.90
N LEU A 127 -7.25 -6.41 2.48
CA LEU A 127 -8.51 -6.53 1.75
C LEU A 127 -8.94 -5.21 1.11
N ARG A 128 -8.69 -4.07 1.74
CA ARG A 128 -8.99 -2.75 1.16
C ARG A 128 -8.10 -2.48 -0.04
N HIS A 129 -6.80 -2.71 0.07
CA HIS A 129 -5.85 -2.58 -1.04
C HIS A 129 -6.20 -3.54 -2.18
N ALA A 130 -6.51 -4.80 -1.88
CA ALA A 130 -6.94 -5.79 -2.87
C ALA A 130 -8.24 -5.39 -3.59
N ARG A 131 -9.23 -4.88 -2.84
CA ARG A 131 -10.49 -4.38 -3.43
C ARG A 131 -10.28 -3.16 -4.32
N ARG A 132 -9.40 -2.23 -3.95
CA ARG A 132 -9.06 -1.06 -4.79
C ARG A 132 -8.44 -1.49 -6.12
N MET A 133 -7.54 -2.48 -6.11
CA MET A 133 -6.98 -3.02 -7.37
C MET A 133 -8.03 -3.69 -8.27
N ARG A 134 -9.15 -4.15 -7.71
CA ARG A 134 -10.20 -4.87 -8.44
C ARG A 134 -11.36 -3.98 -8.92
N GLY A 135 -11.65 -2.90 -8.19
CA GLY A 135 -12.68 -1.92 -8.54
C GLY A 135 -12.02 -0.58 -8.86
N GLY A 136 -11.81 -0.28 -10.14
CA GLY A 136 -11.05 0.88 -10.63
C GLY A 136 -11.70 2.26 -10.43
N ALA A 137 -12.40 2.50 -9.32
CA ALA A 137 -12.92 3.82 -8.96
C ALA A 137 -12.38 4.21 -7.58
N ASP A 138 -11.54 5.26 -7.56
CA ASP A 138 -10.91 5.82 -6.37
C ASP A 138 -11.77 6.94 -5.74
N PRO A 139 -12.44 6.71 -4.61
CA PRO A 139 -12.86 7.79 -3.72
C PRO A 139 -11.85 8.07 -2.60
N ALA A 140 -10.68 7.42 -2.58
CA ALA A 140 -9.74 7.44 -1.45
C ALA A 140 -8.34 8.01 -1.78
N SER A 141 -8.26 8.88 -2.79
CA SER A 141 -7.07 9.66 -3.15
C SER A 141 -6.96 10.98 -2.35
N THR A 142 -7.62 11.08 -1.20
CA THR A 142 -7.46 12.24 -0.31
C THR A 142 -6.16 12.09 0.49
N PRO A 143 -5.26 13.09 0.50
CA PRO A 143 -3.99 13.06 1.26
C PRO A 143 -4.16 12.63 2.72
N SER A 144 -5.30 12.96 3.34
CA SER A 144 -5.67 12.60 4.71
C SER A 144 -5.69 11.09 4.97
N TRP A 145 -6.07 10.26 3.99
CA TRP A 145 -6.19 8.81 4.19
C TRP A 145 -4.84 8.10 4.24
N ARG A 146 -3.84 8.63 3.52
CA ARG A 146 -2.47 8.11 3.54
C ARG A 146 -1.75 8.41 4.85
N ILE A 147 -2.03 9.58 5.44
CA ILE A 147 -1.54 9.95 6.78
C ILE A 147 -2.18 9.05 7.84
N PHE A 148 -3.49 8.78 7.73
CA PHE A 148 -4.18 7.88 8.65
C PHE A 148 -3.60 6.46 8.61
N ASP A 149 -3.40 5.88 7.42
CA ASP A 149 -2.78 4.55 7.27
C ASP A 149 -1.36 4.53 7.91
N PHE A 150 -0.56 5.59 7.71
CA PHE A 150 0.76 5.72 8.33
C PHE A 150 0.71 5.74 9.87
N VAL A 151 -0.15 6.60 10.44
CA VAL A 151 -0.28 6.72 11.91
C VAL A 151 -0.81 5.44 12.51
N ALA A 152 -1.80 4.81 11.88
CA ALA A 152 -2.37 3.57 12.35
C ALA A 152 -1.35 2.41 12.30
N ASP A 153 -0.51 2.34 11.26
CA ASP A 153 0.57 1.34 11.18
C ASP A 153 1.58 1.52 12.31
N GLN A 154 1.95 2.77 12.62
CA GLN A 154 2.81 3.08 13.76
C GLN A 154 2.18 2.67 15.09
N VAL A 155 0.92 3.05 15.33
CA VAL A 155 0.22 2.74 16.59
C VAL A 155 0.18 1.23 16.82
N VAL A 156 -0.22 0.45 15.81
CA VAL A 156 -0.29 -1.01 15.95
C VAL A 156 1.10 -1.62 16.15
N ALA A 157 2.13 -1.12 15.46
CA ALA A 157 3.51 -1.55 15.68
C ALA A 157 4.00 -1.24 17.11
N TYR A 158 3.72 -0.05 17.63
CA TYR A 158 4.07 0.32 19.01
C TYR A 158 3.35 -0.55 20.05
N LEU A 159 2.07 -0.85 19.83
CA LEU A 159 1.32 -1.75 20.70
C LEU A 159 1.89 -3.17 20.68
N LEU A 160 2.24 -3.72 19.51
CA LEU A 160 2.89 -5.02 19.40
C LEU A 160 4.22 -5.05 20.14
N MET A 161 5.06 -4.03 19.95
CA MET A 161 6.34 -3.93 20.65
C MET A 161 6.17 -3.83 22.17
N SER A 162 5.17 -3.06 22.63
CA SER A 162 4.79 -2.95 24.03
C SER A 162 4.36 -4.31 24.60
N ALA A 163 3.50 -5.03 23.90
CA ALA A 163 3.01 -6.34 24.34
C ALA A 163 4.12 -7.40 24.37
N LEU A 164 5.01 -7.41 23.37
CA LEU A 164 6.19 -8.27 23.34
C LEU A 164 7.11 -8.02 24.53
N SER A 165 7.32 -6.75 24.88
CA SER A 165 8.13 -6.34 26.03
C SER A 165 7.54 -6.84 27.36
N ALA A 166 6.21 -6.84 27.51
CA ALA A 166 5.55 -7.38 28.69
C ALA A 166 5.61 -8.93 28.76
N ALA A 167 5.43 -9.61 27.63
CA ALA A 167 5.33 -11.08 27.58
C ALA A 167 6.68 -11.80 27.64
N THR A 168 7.76 -11.20 27.13
CA THR A 168 9.07 -11.84 27.00
C THR A 168 9.72 -12.19 28.35
N PRO A 169 9.80 -11.27 29.35
CA PRO A 169 10.43 -11.57 30.63
C PRO A 169 9.75 -12.72 31.39
N ILE A 170 8.42 -12.78 31.33
CA ILE A 170 7.63 -13.83 32.00
C ILE A 170 7.86 -15.17 31.32
N THR A 171 7.85 -15.20 29.99
CA THR A 171 8.12 -16.42 29.22
C THR A 171 9.51 -16.96 29.51
N ASN A 172 10.52 -16.08 29.61
CA ASN A 172 11.88 -16.49 29.93
C ASN A 172 11.98 -17.09 31.35
N ARG A 173 11.32 -16.47 32.34
CA ARG A 173 11.25 -17.00 33.72
C ARG A 173 10.53 -18.36 33.79
N MET A 174 9.46 -18.53 33.02
CA MET A 174 8.74 -19.81 32.95
C MET A 174 9.59 -20.90 32.31
N ARG A 175 10.31 -20.59 31.25
CA ARG A 175 11.19 -21.54 30.54
C ARG A 175 12.33 -22.07 31.42
N THR A 176 12.82 -21.27 32.36
CA THR A 176 13.80 -21.73 33.35
C THR A 176 13.22 -22.64 34.43
N ALA A 177 11.91 -22.58 34.66
CA ALA A 177 11.23 -23.37 35.68
C ALA A 177 10.59 -24.65 35.12
N VAL A 178 10.05 -24.59 33.90
CA VAL A 178 9.31 -25.69 33.26
C VAL A 178 9.53 -25.68 31.75
N VAL A 179 10.01 -26.80 31.20
CA VAL A 179 10.11 -27.04 29.76
C VAL A 179 8.93 -27.91 29.33
N ASN A 180 8.05 -27.35 28.50
CA ASN A 180 6.85 -28.03 28.02
C ASN A 180 6.33 -27.38 26.72
N ASN A 181 5.34 -28.02 26.11
CA ASN A 181 4.74 -27.58 24.85
C ASN A 181 4.08 -26.19 24.93
N PHE A 182 3.59 -25.78 26.11
CA PHE A 182 3.05 -24.44 26.34
C PHE A 182 4.15 -23.39 26.15
N THR A 183 5.29 -23.53 26.83
CA THR A 183 6.40 -22.56 26.75
C THR A 183 7.03 -22.48 25.36
N ASP A 184 7.04 -23.59 24.62
CA ASP A 184 7.50 -23.60 23.22
C ASP A 184 6.53 -22.88 22.29
N ALA A 185 5.23 -23.14 22.44
CA ALA A 185 4.22 -22.45 21.67
C ALA A 185 4.11 -20.95 22.04
N THR A 186 4.32 -20.58 23.32
CA THR A 186 4.43 -19.18 23.76
C THR A 186 5.60 -18.48 23.09
N ALA A 187 6.77 -19.11 23.04
CA ALA A 187 7.93 -18.51 22.38
C ALA A 187 7.71 -18.39 20.86
N ALA A 188 7.15 -19.41 20.22
CA ALA A 188 6.77 -19.34 18.81
C ALA A 188 5.78 -18.19 18.55
N ALA A 189 4.78 -18.00 19.42
CA ALA A 189 3.83 -16.89 19.32
C ALA A 189 4.52 -15.52 19.45
N ILE A 190 5.44 -15.36 20.41
CA ILE A 190 6.25 -14.13 20.59
C ILE A 190 7.09 -13.86 19.33
N SER A 191 7.72 -14.89 18.76
CA SER A 191 8.48 -14.73 17.51
C SER A 191 7.61 -14.30 16.34
N MET A 192 6.42 -14.89 16.18
CA MET A 192 5.49 -14.50 15.11
C MET A 192 4.93 -13.09 15.31
N ALA A 193 4.60 -12.71 16.55
CA ALA A 193 4.18 -11.34 16.87
C ALA A 193 5.31 -10.31 16.61
N PHE A 194 6.57 -10.68 16.84
CA PHE A 194 7.71 -9.84 16.47
C PHE A 194 7.84 -9.68 14.95
N LEU A 195 7.67 -10.75 14.17
CA LEU A 195 7.65 -10.66 12.70
C LEU A 195 6.49 -9.79 12.19
N ALA A 196 5.31 -9.88 12.81
CA ALA A 196 4.19 -9.00 12.50
C ALA A 196 4.53 -7.52 12.77
N PHE A 197 5.18 -7.23 13.90
CA PHE A 197 5.71 -5.90 14.22
C PHE A 197 6.67 -5.39 13.13
N VAL A 198 7.66 -6.20 12.73
CA VAL A 198 8.63 -5.82 11.70
C VAL A 198 7.93 -5.51 10.36
N ALA A 199 6.97 -6.34 9.96
CA ALA A 199 6.20 -6.12 8.73
C ALA A 199 5.41 -4.79 8.76
N LEU A 200 4.76 -4.47 9.88
CA LEU A 200 4.04 -3.21 10.07
C LEU A 200 4.97 -2.00 10.16
N ALA A 201 6.13 -2.14 10.81
CA ALA A 201 7.14 -1.08 10.86
C ALA A 201 7.69 -0.76 9.45
N LEU A 202 7.93 -1.80 8.64
CA LEU A 202 8.30 -1.62 7.23
C LEU A 202 7.15 -0.98 6.42
N ALA A 203 5.89 -1.33 6.69
CA ALA A 203 4.74 -0.70 6.05
C ALA A 203 4.66 0.80 6.37
N ALA A 204 4.82 1.16 7.65
CA ALA A 204 4.85 2.54 8.11
C ALA A 204 5.99 3.33 7.45
N THR A 205 7.22 2.79 7.42
CA THR A 205 8.36 3.49 6.79
C THR A 205 8.17 3.71 5.28
N LEU A 206 7.62 2.74 4.56
CA LEU A 206 7.31 2.89 3.14
C LEU A 206 6.18 3.89 2.90
N SER A 207 5.14 3.89 3.74
CA SER A 207 4.07 4.89 3.69
C SER A 207 4.59 6.31 3.93
N GLY A 208 5.45 6.48 4.95
CA GLY A 208 6.11 7.74 5.25
C GLY A 208 7.04 8.22 4.13
N TYR A 209 7.79 7.30 3.50
CA TYR A 209 8.62 7.62 2.34
C TYR A 209 7.81 8.13 1.14
N LYS A 210 6.67 7.50 0.85
CA LYS A 210 5.75 7.97 -0.21
C LYS A 210 5.19 9.35 0.11
N LEU A 211 4.83 9.60 1.37
CA LEU A 211 4.32 10.91 1.81
C LEU A 211 5.40 12.00 1.67
N SER A 212 6.63 11.72 2.10
CA SER A 212 7.75 12.66 1.98
C SER A 212 8.00 13.07 0.53
N LYS A 213 8.04 12.12 -0.41
CA LYS A 213 8.26 12.43 -1.84
C LYS A 213 7.14 13.25 -2.47
N GLN A 214 5.89 13.07 -2.03
CA GLN A 214 4.76 13.81 -2.59
C GLN A 214 4.75 15.29 -2.15
N THR A 215 5.38 15.63 -1.02
CA THR A 215 5.49 17.01 -0.52
C THR A 215 6.58 17.84 -1.22
N TYR A 216 7.49 17.18 -1.97
CA TYR A 216 8.62 17.84 -2.66
C TYR A 216 8.40 18.08 -4.16
N MET A 217 7.18 17.87 -4.67
CA MET A 217 6.75 18.26 -6.02
C MET A 217 5.60 19.26 -5.95
#